data_AF-A0A6G1GBV0-F1
#
_entry.id   AF-A0A6G1GBV0-F1
#
_cell.length_a   1.000
_cell.length_b   1.000
_cell.length_c   1.000
_cell.angle_alpha   90.00
_cell.angle_beta   90.00
_cell.angle_gamma   90.00
#
_symmetry.space_group_name_H-M   'P 1'
#
loop_
_entity.id
_entity.type
_entity.pdbx_description
1 polymer ?
#
loop_
_entity_poly.entity_id
_entity_poly.type
_entity_poly.pdbx_seq_one_letter_code
_entity_poly.pdbx_strand_id
1 'polypeptide(L)'
;MMSTPYELRAADGKSKKQSMAELKLRRLTELNSRLKEDLERRRIPVSEAAQDLINFTEKEPKDFMVPSRWGTVSKGEDPYAPQQTNGCCSVM
;
A
#
# COMPACT_ATOMS: atom_id res chain seq x y z
N MET A 1 2.49 22.30 -15.44
CA MET A 1 2.54 22.18 -13.96
C MET A 1 1.14 21.83 -13.49
N MET A 2 0.92 20.58 -13.06
CA MET A 2 -0.37 20.16 -12.49
C MET A 2 -0.48 20.78 -11.09
N SER A 3 -1.47 21.67 -10.89
CA SER A 3 -1.82 22.20 -9.59
C SER A 3 -2.37 21.09 -8.70
N THR A 4 -1.87 21.04 -7.47
CA THR A 4 -2.29 20.04 -6.47
C THR A 4 -3.71 20.36 -5.97
N PRO A 5 -4.52 19.35 -5.60
CA PRO A 5 -5.91 19.54 -5.18
C PRO A 5 -6.09 20.28 -3.84
N TYR A 6 -5.00 20.79 -3.25
CA TYR A 6 -5.01 21.44 -1.94
C TYR A 6 -5.02 22.98 -1.99
N GLU A 7 -4.83 23.60 -3.17
CA GLU A 7 -4.77 25.06 -3.29
C GLU A 7 -6.13 25.78 -3.42
N LEU A 8 -7.24 25.05 -3.57
CA LEU A 8 -8.58 25.65 -3.76
C LEU A 8 -9.25 26.16 -2.47
N ARG A 9 -8.52 26.31 -1.35
CA ARG A 9 -9.09 26.76 -0.06
C ARG A 9 -8.82 28.22 0.29
N ALA A 10 -8.34 29.05 -0.64
CA ALA A 10 -8.08 30.45 -0.35
C ALA A 10 -8.43 31.39 -1.50
N ALA A 11 -9.73 31.61 -1.74
CA ALA A 11 -10.28 32.91 -2.14
C ALA A 11 -11.77 32.77 -2.46
N ASP A 12 -12.63 33.08 -1.51
CA ASP A 12 -13.87 33.82 -1.80
C ASP A 12 -14.42 34.43 -0.51
N GLY A 13 -13.84 35.58 -0.17
CA GLY A 13 -14.39 36.50 0.82
C GLY A 13 -15.65 37.15 0.26
N LYS A 14 -16.80 36.51 0.51
CA LYS A 14 -18.13 37.15 0.61
C LYS A 14 -18.99 36.22 1.45
N SER A 15 -19.01 36.50 2.75
CA SER A 15 -19.81 35.81 3.76
C SER A 15 -21.31 35.97 3.46
N LYS A 16 -21.84 35.12 2.59
CA LYS A 16 -23.23 34.69 2.67
C LYS A 16 -23.20 33.56 3.68
N LYS A 17 -23.79 33.76 4.86
CA LYS A 17 -23.96 32.69 5.86
C LYS A 17 -24.63 31.52 5.14
N GLN A 18 -23.84 30.58 4.64
CA GLN A 18 -24.35 29.45 3.87
C GLN A 18 -25.33 28.75 4.79
N SER A 19 -26.58 28.66 4.37
CA SER A 19 -27.60 28.08 5.25
C SER A 19 -27.15 26.67 5.62
N MET A 20 -27.38 26.25 6.87
CA MET A 20 -27.05 24.88 7.28
C MET A 20 -27.69 23.83 6.35
N ALA A 21 -28.81 24.19 5.70
CA ALA A 21 -29.44 23.40 4.65
C ALA A 21 -28.57 23.30 3.38
N GLU A 22 -28.02 24.40 2.87
CA GLU A 22 -27.14 24.42 1.70
C GLU A 22 -25.83 23.65 1.94
N LEU A 23 -25.24 23.81 3.13
CA LEU A 23 -24.03 23.08 3.50
C LEU A 23 -24.28 21.56 3.60
N LYS A 24 -25.40 21.16 4.20
CA LYS A 24 -25.82 19.75 4.26
C LYS A 24 -26.07 19.18 2.87
N LEU A 25 -26.77 19.92 2.02
CA LEU A 25 -27.03 19.52 0.64
C LEU A 25 -25.71 19.28 -0.10
N ARG A 26 -24.76 20.23 -0.03
CA ARG A 26 -23.45 20.09 -0.66
C ARG A 26 -22.69 18.84 -0.19
N ARG A 27 -22.69 18.57 1.12
CA ARG A 27 -22.04 17.36 1.68
C ARG A 27 -22.70 16.08 1.18
N LEU A 28 -24.03 16.05 1.11
CA LEU A 28 -24.77 14.89 0.60
C LEU A 28 -24.50 14.67 -0.88
N THR A 29 -24.42 15.73 -1.69
CA THR A 29 -24.09 15.60 -3.12
C THR A 29 -22.66 15.10 -3.33
N GLU A 30 -21.70 15.61 -2.55
CA GLU A 30 -20.31 15.13 -2.59
C GLU A 30 -20.21 13.66 -2.19
N LEU A 31 -20.91 13.24 -1.11
CA LEU A 31 -20.96 11.85 -0.70
C LEU A 31 -21.63 10.96 -1.75
N ASN A 32 -22.72 11.42 -2.36
CA ASN A 32 -23.42 10.68 -3.40
C ASN A 32 -22.53 10.47 -4.63
N SER A 33 -21.73 11.47 -5.03
CA SER A 33 -20.74 11.33 -6.12
C SER A 33 -19.73 10.22 -5.80
N ARG A 34 -19.12 10.27 -4.62
CA ARG A 34 -18.13 9.26 -4.19
C ARG A 34 -18.72 7.85 -4.13
N LEU A 35 -19.95 7.71 -3.63
CA LEU A 35 -20.63 6.42 -3.57
C LEU A 35 -20.97 5.87 -4.96
N LYS A 36 -21.31 6.73 -5.92
CA LYS A 36 -21.51 6.32 -7.32
C LYS A 36 -20.21 5.87 -7.97
N GLU A 37 -19.13 6.60 -7.76
CA GLU A 37 -17.79 6.21 -8.22
C GLU A 37 -17.36 4.85 -7.65
N ASP A 38 -17.57 4.62 -6.35
CA ASP A 38 -17.28 3.34 -5.68
C ASP A 38 -18.19 2.20 -6.17
N LEU A 39 -19.45 2.50 -6.49
CA LEU A 39 -20.38 1.52 -7.05
C LEU A 39 -19.90 1.05 -8.43
N GLU A 40 -19.50 2.00 -9.29
CA GLU A 40 -19.05 1.78 -10.67
C GLU A 40 -17.65 1.15 -10.78
N ARG A 41 -16.88 1.11 -9.68
CA ARG A 41 -15.57 0.48 -9.66
C ARG A 41 -15.65 -0.99 -10.10
N ARG A 42 -14.90 -1.35 -11.15
CA ARG A 42 -14.78 -2.73 -11.64
C ARG A 42 -14.26 -3.65 -10.53
N ARG A 43 -14.97 -4.75 -10.30
CA ARG A 43 -14.60 -5.82 -9.35
C ARG A 43 -14.29 -7.10 -10.13
N ILE A 44 -13.47 -7.96 -9.54
CA ILE A 44 -13.24 -9.32 -10.00
C ILE A 44 -13.82 -10.30 -8.96
N PRO A 45 -14.17 -11.54 -9.35
CA PRO A 45 -14.56 -12.58 -8.40
C PRO A 45 -13.46 -12.83 -7.35
N VAL A 46 -13.88 -13.16 -6.13
CA VAL A 46 -12.94 -13.43 -5.02
C VAL A 46 -12.05 -14.63 -5.32
N SER A 47 -12.57 -15.64 -6.03
CA SER A 47 -11.78 -16.80 -6.45
C SER A 47 -10.63 -16.43 -7.38
N GLU A 48 -10.84 -15.50 -8.30
CA GLU A 48 -9.81 -15.00 -9.22
C GLU A 48 -8.74 -14.22 -8.45
N ALA A 49 -9.17 -13.28 -7.60
CA ALA A 49 -8.26 -12.50 -6.76
C ALA A 49 -7.41 -13.38 -5.83
N ALA A 50 -8.01 -14.41 -5.24
CA ALA A 50 -7.30 -15.35 -4.37
C ALA A 50 -6.26 -16.16 -5.16
N GLN A 51 -6.60 -16.62 -6.36
CA GLN A 51 -5.67 -17.35 -7.21
C GLN A 51 -4.50 -16.46 -7.65
N ASP A 52 -4.74 -15.19 -7.96
CA ASP A 52 -3.69 -14.23 -8.29
C ASP A 52 -2.70 -14.03 -7.14
N LEU A 53 -3.21 -13.93 -5.90
CA LEU A 53 -2.37 -13.84 -4.71
C LEU A 53 -1.53 -15.11 -4.51
N ILE A 54 -2.14 -16.29 -4.63
CA ILE A 54 -1.41 -17.57 -4.55
C ILE A 54 -0.30 -17.61 -5.59
N ASN A 55 -0.65 -17.37 -6.86
CA ASN A 55 0.27 -17.38 -7.98
C ASN A 55 1.42 -16.37 -7.80
N PHE A 56 1.15 -15.20 -7.20
CA PHE A 56 2.18 -14.22 -6.89
C PHE A 56 3.12 -14.75 -5.79
N THR A 57 2.56 -15.28 -4.70
CA THR A 57 3.34 -15.80 -3.57
C THR A 57 4.10 -17.10 -3.87
N GLU A 58 3.75 -17.82 -4.93
CA GLU A 58 4.44 -19.03 -5.36
C GLU A 58 5.60 -18.76 -6.34
N LYS A 59 5.67 -17.55 -6.90
CA LYS A 59 6.71 -17.13 -7.83
C LYS A 59 7.87 -16.46 -7.11
N GLU A 60 8.99 -16.36 -7.81
CA GLU A 60 10.15 -15.57 -7.38
C GLU A 60 9.78 -14.09 -7.16
N PRO A 61 10.38 -13.39 -6.17
CA PRO A 61 11.52 -13.81 -5.38
C PRO A 61 11.16 -14.67 -4.15
N LYS A 62 12.02 -15.64 -3.84
CA LYS A 62 11.90 -16.47 -2.62
C LYS A 62 11.91 -15.62 -1.35
N ASP A 63 10.98 -15.90 -0.45
CA ASP A 63 10.97 -15.30 0.89
C ASP A 63 11.59 -16.27 1.91
N PHE A 64 12.86 -16.02 2.26
CA PHE A 64 13.57 -16.83 3.25
C PHE A 64 13.10 -16.63 4.69
N MET A 65 12.21 -15.65 4.96
CA MET A 65 11.51 -15.55 6.25
C MET A 65 10.43 -16.62 6.42
N VAL A 66 10.12 -17.38 5.36
CA VAL A 66 9.23 -18.56 5.41
C VAL A 66 10.00 -19.83 5.02
N PRO A 67 10.89 -20.36 5.88
CA PRO A 67 11.74 -21.50 5.54
C PRO A 67 10.98 -22.79 5.22
N SER A 68 9.76 -22.96 5.74
CA SER A 68 8.91 -24.11 5.44
C SER A 68 8.53 -24.21 3.96
N ARG A 69 8.49 -23.08 3.25
CA ARG A 69 8.10 -23.01 1.84
C ARG A 69 9.29 -22.80 0.90
N TRP A 70 10.30 -22.06 1.35
CA TRP A 70 11.41 -21.60 0.51
C TRP A 70 12.79 -22.11 0.93
N GLY A 71 12.89 -22.79 2.06
CA GLY A 71 14.17 -23.21 2.65
C GLY A 71 14.90 -22.06 3.36
N THR A 72 16.08 -22.35 3.89
CA THR A 72 16.95 -21.36 4.54
C THR A 72 17.93 -20.77 3.53
N VAL A 73 18.33 -19.51 3.74
CA VAL A 73 19.40 -18.87 2.96
C VAL A 73 20.69 -19.70 3.06
N SER A 74 21.42 -19.85 1.95
CA SER A 74 22.76 -20.43 1.98
C SER A 74 23.71 -19.54 2.78
N LYS A 75 24.61 -20.12 3.58
CA LYS A 75 25.57 -19.37 4.41
C LYS A 75 26.45 -18.39 3.62
N GLY A 76 26.65 -18.63 2.32
CA GLY A 76 27.43 -17.75 1.44
C GLY A 76 26.62 -16.60 0.83
N GLU A 77 25.29 -16.68 0.87
CA GLU A 77 24.37 -15.67 0.30
C GLU A 77 23.76 -14.78 1.38
N ASP A 78 23.82 -15.20 2.65
CA ASP A 78 23.35 -14.44 3.80
C ASP A 78 24.40 -13.37 4.21
N PRO A 79 24.11 -12.07 4.00
CA PRO A 79 25.01 -10.98 4.38
C PRO A 79 25.23 -10.86 5.89
N TYR A 80 24.36 -11.48 6.68
CA TYR A 80 24.40 -11.47 8.14
C TYR A 80 24.95 -12.77 8.72
N ALA A 81 25.34 -13.73 7.89
CA ALA A 81 25.98 -14.95 8.38
C ALA A 81 27.26 -14.58 9.14
N PRO A 82 27.49 -15.16 10.34
CA PRO A 82 28.74 -14.94 11.05
C PRO A 82 29.88 -15.40 10.14
N GLN A 83 30.81 -14.48 9.86
CA GLN A 83 32.02 -14.84 9.14
C GLN A 83 32.69 -15.97 9.93
N GLN A 84 33.00 -17.07 9.24
CA GLN A 84 33.74 -18.16 9.88
C GLN A 84 35.07 -17.58 10.33
N THR A 85 35.19 -17.32 11.63
CA THR A 85 36.45 -17.06 12.33
C THR A 85 37.22 -18.37 12.35
N ASN A 86 37.68 -18.80 11.17
CA ASN A 86 38.73 -19.80 11.07
C ASN A 86 39.95 -19.18 11.73
N GLY A 87 40.28 -19.72 12.91
CA GLY A 87 41.28 -19.21 13.82
C GLY A 87 42.66 -19.10 13.15
N CYS A 88 42.97 -17.91 12.67
CA CYS A 88 44.32 -17.51 12.33
C CYS A 88 44.58 -16.21 13.10
N CYS A 89 44.93 -16.36 14.38
CA CYS A 89 45.71 -15.47 15.25
C CYS A 89 45.34 -15.73 16.72
N SER A 90 46.04 -16.66 17.38
CA SER A 90 46.27 -16.57 18.82
C SER A 90 47.31 -15.49 19.06
N VAL A 91 46.96 -14.41 19.74
CA VAL A 91 47.93 -13.45 20.29
C VAL A 91 47.96 -13.67 21.81
N MET A 92 49.14 -14.05 22.32
CA MET A 92 49.50 -13.99 23.74
C MET A 92 49.50 -12.56 24.24
#